data_AF-A0A969V4S1-F1
#
_entry.id   AF-A0A969V4S1-F1
#
_cell.length_a   1.000
_cell.length_b   1.000
_cell.length_c   1.000
_cell.angle_alpha   90.00
_cell.angle_beta   90.00
_cell.angle_gamma   90.00
#
_symmetry.space_group_name_H-M   'P 1'
#
loop_
_entity.id
_entity.type
_entity.pdbx_description
1 polymer ?
#
loop_
_entity_poly.entity_id
_entity_poly.type
_entity_poly.pdbx_seq_one_letter_code
_entity_poly.pdbx_strand_id
1 'polypeptide(L)'
;MQRDRYDTEDEKRRRRISLTHNYENEDSNWLQRAHWNLYYQDADISEQTTQGGILQETTFGPRGPRSTFSPILRDEENKFDQDILGGDLQLESNFFTGDWKHRLTYGFDLSRTSTVRERDNTLTNLTTGAVSKFVIGEEFPNKTFPDTQTLRGGLFVQDEIELADGRLTLIPGLRLDYYSLRADNDDPDFQRINVDNYEVEDLDEFALSPKFGIVGKVTPELSAYFQYARGFRSPPYDDANVAFTNFAFGYTVLPNGDLEPETSNNFEIGLKGRYSNFDFDLAAFYNRYDKFIDTVEIGTRESDGFSINQSQNLGEVRIWGLEAGGEYRVNPDADHRFSLLGKIAWAQGDNLSDNAPLNSISPLSGVVGLRYRGPEERWGTELIATLAAQKDGDRVSGNNIFRPEGYITLDLLSFYRISDRLSPQRWSLQPPQQRIHPLDRCG
;
A
#
# COMPACT_ATOMS: atom_id res chain seq x y z
N MET A 1 -26.59 -2.86 21.12
CA MET A 1 -27.40 -2.04 20.18
C MET A 1 -27.77 -2.92 19.00
N GLN A 2 -29.06 -3.03 18.66
CA GLN A 2 -29.53 -3.75 17.46
C GLN A 2 -29.74 -2.71 16.34
N ARG A 3 -29.24 -3.00 15.13
CA ARG A 3 -29.23 -2.08 13.97
C ARG A 3 -30.41 -2.40 13.05
N ASP A 4 -31.30 -1.43 12.83
CA ASP A 4 -32.54 -1.64 12.06
C ASP A 4 -32.55 -0.85 10.74
N ARG A 5 -31.72 0.20 10.62
CA ARG A 5 -31.51 0.98 9.39
C ARG A 5 -30.06 1.45 9.30
N TYR A 6 -29.43 1.31 8.13
CA TYR A 6 -28.05 1.70 7.89
C TYR A 6 -27.96 2.30 6.49
N ASP A 7 -27.52 3.55 6.41
CA ASP A 7 -27.31 4.29 5.16
C ASP A 7 -25.95 4.99 5.24
N THR A 8 -25.16 4.89 4.18
CA THR A 8 -23.81 5.47 4.13
C THR A 8 -23.60 6.12 2.76
N GLU A 9 -23.15 7.38 2.78
CA GLU A 9 -22.78 8.16 1.61
C GLU A 9 -21.30 8.56 1.71
N ASP A 10 -20.54 8.29 0.64
CA ASP A 10 -19.12 8.61 0.55
C ASP A 10 -18.88 9.66 -0.55
N GLU A 11 -18.24 10.77 -0.22
CA GLU A 11 -17.73 11.75 -1.18
C GLU A 11 -16.21 11.80 -1.15
N LYS A 12 -15.59 11.75 -2.34
CA LYS A 12 -14.14 11.85 -2.52
C LYS A 12 -13.84 12.90 -3.58
N ARG A 13 -13.18 13.99 -3.18
CA ARG A 13 -12.73 15.06 -4.07
C ARG A 13 -11.22 15.17 -4.02
N ARG A 14 -10.60 15.32 -5.19
CA ARG A 14 -9.16 15.60 -5.31
C ARG A 14 -8.92 16.61 -6.40
N ARG A 15 -8.18 17.67 -6.10
CA ARG A 15 -7.76 18.68 -7.08
C ARG A 15 -6.24 18.76 -7.08
N ARG A 16 -5.64 18.93 -8.25
CA ARG A 16 -4.19 19.07 -8.42
C ARG A 16 -3.88 20.12 -9.48
N ILE A 17 -2.96 21.02 -9.16
CA ILE A 17 -2.37 21.97 -10.09
C ILE A 17 -0.87 21.67 -10.13
N SER A 18 -0.31 21.54 -11.33
CA SER A 18 1.12 21.28 -11.51
C SER A 18 1.71 22.08 -12.66
N LEU A 19 2.97 22.48 -12.49
CA LEU A 19 3.82 23.05 -13.52
C LEU A 19 4.98 22.10 -13.76
N THR A 20 5.14 21.66 -15.01
CA THR A 20 6.14 20.67 -15.40
C THR A 20 6.93 21.16 -16.60
N HIS A 21 8.21 20.86 -16.63
CA HIS A 21 9.08 21.17 -17.74
C HIS A 21 10.01 19.99 -18.04
N ASN A 22 10.18 19.72 -19.32
CA ASN A 22 11.10 18.72 -19.85
C ASN A 22 12.08 19.39 -20.79
N TYR A 23 13.37 19.22 -20.51
CA TYR A 23 14.46 19.56 -21.39
C TYR A 23 15.10 18.27 -21.89
N GLU A 24 15.38 18.22 -23.19
CA GLU A 24 16.12 17.13 -23.82
C GLU A 24 17.05 17.72 -24.89
N ASN A 25 18.33 17.34 -24.83
CA ASN A 25 19.35 17.74 -25.79
C ASN A 25 20.49 16.72 -25.80
N GLU A 26 20.40 15.75 -26.71
CA GLU A 26 21.38 14.67 -26.85
C GLU A 26 22.79 15.17 -27.22
N ASP A 27 22.91 16.35 -27.86
CA ASP A 27 24.19 16.94 -28.28
C ASP A 27 24.89 17.73 -27.16
N SER A 28 24.26 17.88 -25.99
CA SER A 28 24.86 18.56 -24.84
C SER A 28 26.05 17.78 -24.30
N ASN A 29 27.13 18.48 -23.93
CA ASN A 29 28.35 17.83 -23.40
C ASN A 29 28.25 17.44 -21.92
N TRP A 30 27.22 17.88 -21.21
CA TRP A 30 27.15 17.72 -19.75
C TRP A 30 25.75 17.44 -19.20
N LEU A 31 24.69 17.71 -19.96
CA LEU A 31 23.30 17.51 -19.51
C LEU A 31 22.40 17.19 -20.69
N GLN A 32 21.94 15.94 -20.77
CA GLN A 32 21.10 15.45 -21.86
C GLN A 32 19.63 15.60 -21.54
N ARG A 33 19.22 15.39 -20.28
CA ARG A 33 17.83 15.58 -19.86
C ARG A 33 17.71 16.34 -18.56
N ALA A 34 16.69 17.17 -18.45
CA ALA A 34 16.24 17.71 -17.18
C ALA A 34 14.71 17.66 -17.12
N HIS A 35 14.19 17.03 -16.09
CA HIS A 35 12.78 17.05 -15.73
C HIS A 35 12.63 17.80 -14.42
N TRP A 36 11.68 18.73 -14.35
CA TRP A 36 11.25 19.24 -13.06
C TRP A 36 9.74 19.42 -13.04
N ASN A 37 9.18 19.25 -11.84
CA ASN A 37 7.77 19.35 -11.58
C ASN A 37 7.55 20.05 -10.24
N LEU A 38 6.59 20.98 -10.21
CA LEU A 38 6.09 21.64 -9.01
C LEU A 38 4.59 21.43 -8.95
N TYR A 39 4.06 21.04 -7.80
CA TYR A 39 2.64 20.75 -7.69
C TYR A 39 2.07 21.13 -6.32
N TYR A 40 0.79 21.52 -6.35
CA TYR A 40 -0.08 21.59 -5.20
C TYR A 40 -1.25 20.63 -5.43
N GLN A 41 -1.61 19.88 -4.39
CA GLN A 41 -2.72 18.96 -4.41
C GLN A 41 -3.49 19.04 -3.10
N ASP A 42 -4.81 19.09 -3.20
CA ASP A 42 -5.72 18.89 -2.09
C ASP A 42 -6.59 17.64 -2.33
N ALA A 43 -6.91 16.95 -1.24
CA ALA A 43 -7.85 15.84 -1.23
C ALA A 43 -8.77 15.98 -0.01
N ASP A 44 -10.06 15.89 -0.25
CA ASP A 44 -11.12 15.90 0.76
C ASP A 44 -11.89 14.58 0.63
N ILE A 45 -12.02 13.83 1.72
CA ILE A 45 -12.82 12.61 1.81
C ILE A 45 -13.80 12.79 2.96
N SER A 46 -15.10 12.62 2.70
CA SER A 46 -16.13 12.60 3.72
C SER A 46 -16.94 11.32 3.59
N GLU A 47 -17.12 10.62 4.70
CA GLU A 47 -18.04 9.49 4.84
C GLU A 47 -19.11 9.90 5.85
N GLN A 48 -20.36 9.89 5.41
CA GLN A 48 -21.51 10.17 6.26
C GLN A 48 -22.33 8.89 6.43
N THR A 49 -22.50 8.45 7.67
CA THR A 49 -23.29 7.26 8.00
C THR A 49 -24.46 7.63 8.90
N THR A 50 -25.68 7.30 8.46
CA THR A 50 -26.90 7.42 9.24
C THR A 50 -27.38 6.04 9.68
N GLN A 51 -27.52 5.84 10.98
CA GLN A 51 -27.90 4.56 11.57
C GLN A 51 -29.08 4.69 12.53
N GLY A 52 -30.12 3.89 12.30
CA GLY A 52 -31.22 3.69 13.23
C GLY A 52 -30.99 2.45 14.10
N GLY A 53 -31.30 2.53 15.39
CA GLY A 53 -31.22 1.39 16.29
C GLY A 53 -31.94 1.57 17.60
N ILE A 54 -31.70 0.65 18.53
CA ILE A 54 -32.24 0.70 19.89
C ILE A 54 -31.08 0.80 20.89
N LEU A 55 -31.09 1.88 21.68
CA LEU A 55 -30.20 2.06 22.83
C LEU A 55 -30.84 1.42 24.07
N GLN A 56 -30.07 0.58 24.75
CA GLN A 56 -30.42 0.05 26.06
C GLN A 56 -29.65 0.81 27.13
N GLU A 57 -30.34 1.56 27.97
CA GLU A 57 -29.75 2.23 29.13
C GLU A 57 -30.14 1.48 30.40
N THR A 58 -29.19 1.13 31.25
CA THR A 58 -29.47 0.45 32.52
C THR A 58 -29.18 1.40 33.68
N THR A 59 -30.22 1.75 34.43
CA THR A 59 -30.10 2.57 35.65
C THR A 59 -30.20 1.71 36.89
N PHE A 60 -29.30 1.93 37.85
CA PHE A 60 -29.29 1.24 39.13
C PHE A 60 -30.01 2.09 40.18
N GLY A 61 -31.21 1.65 40.57
CA GLY A 61 -32.00 2.31 41.60
C GLY A 61 -32.22 1.45 42.85
N PRO A 62 -32.88 1.98 43.90
CA PRO A 62 -33.16 1.27 45.15
C PRO A 62 -33.99 -0.02 45.00
N ARG A 63 -34.58 -0.24 43.81
CA ARG A 63 -35.41 -1.41 43.47
C ARG A 63 -34.73 -2.36 42.48
N GLY A 64 -33.40 -2.27 42.31
CA GLY A 64 -32.63 -3.05 41.35
C GLY A 64 -32.44 -2.36 39.99
N PRO A 65 -31.73 -3.02 39.05
CA PRO A 65 -31.46 -2.46 37.73
C PRO A 65 -32.75 -2.35 36.91
N ARG A 66 -32.93 -1.22 36.23
CA ARG A 66 -34.00 -1.00 35.25
C ARG A 66 -33.38 -0.67 33.90
N SER A 67 -33.75 -1.42 32.87
CA SER A 67 -33.34 -1.12 31.50
C SER A 67 -34.45 -0.38 30.76
N THR A 68 -34.11 0.77 30.17
CA THR A 68 -34.93 1.48 29.20
C THR A 68 -34.41 1.20 27.80
N PHE A 69 -35.33 1.00 26.87
CA PHE A 69 -35.03 0.80 25.46
C PHE A 69 -35.59 1.99 24.70
N SER A 70 -34.73 2.76 24.06
CA SER A 70 -35.14 3.92 23.28
C SER A 70 -34.68 3.78 21.83
N PRO A 71 -35.57 3.97 20.85
CA PRO A 71 -35.16 4.14 19.47
C PRO A 71 -34.24 5.36 19.36
N ILE A 72 -33.16 5.20 18.62
CA ILE A 72 -32.13 6.21 18.40
C ILE A 72 -31.84 6.36 16.91
N LEU A 73 -31.40 7.55 16.54
CA LEU A 73 -30.73 7.84 15.29
C LEU A 73 -29.30 8.25 15.62
N ARG A 74 -28.33 7.73 14.88
CA ARG A 74 -26.92 8.07 14.97
C ARG A 74 -26.47 8.61 13.63
N ASP A 75 -25.99 9.84 13.62
CA ASP A 75 -25.42 10.51 12.45
C ASP A 75 -23.91 10.63 12.70
N GLU A 76 -23.13 9.87 11.95
CA GLU A 76 -21.66 9.85 12.01
C GLU A 76 -21.09 10.49 10.76
N GLU A 77 -20.08 11.34 10.92
CA GLU A 77 -19.32 11.94 9.83
C GLU A 77 -17.83 11.73 10.09
N ASN A 78 -17.14 11.05 9.17
CA ASN A 78 -15.70 10.87 9.20
C ASN A 78 -15.09 11.66 8.05
N LYS A 79 -14.22 12.63 8.35
CA LYS A 79 -13.52 13.44 7.36
C LYS A 79 -12.04 13.11 7.32
N PHE A 80 -11.45 13.21 6.14
CA PHE A 80 -10.02 13.12 5.93
C PHE A 80 -9.61 14.16 4.88
N ASP A 81 -8.84 15.15 5.32
CA ASP A 81 -8.35 16.24 4.47
C ASP A 81 -6.83 16.20 4.39
N GLN A 82 -6.30 16.35 3.18
CA GLN A 82 -4.87 16.32 2.93
C GLN A 82 -4.44 17.35 1.89
N ASP A 83 -3.53 18.23 2.30
CA ASP A 83 -2.86 19.20 1.45
C ASP A 83 -1.41 18.79 1.20
N ILE A 84 -0.97 18.82 -0.05
CA ILE A 84 0.41 18.50 -0.44
C ILE A 84 0.96 19.62 -1.32
N LEU A 85 2.06 20.21 -0.89
CA LEU A 85 2.92 21.04 -1.73
C LEU A 85 4.22 20.28 -1.96
N GLY A 86 4.59 20.07 -3.22
CA GLY A 86 5.81 19.33 -3.53
C GLY A 86 6.45 19.73 -4.84
N GLY A 87 7.68 19.26 -5.00
CA GLY A 87 8.46 19.43 -6.21
C GLY A 87 9.58 18.42 -6.33
N ASP A 88 10.01 18.22 -7.57
CA ASP A 88 11.07 17.30 -7.92
C ASP A 88 11.91 17.83 -9.09
N LEU A 89 13.18 17.42 -9.11
CA LEU A 89 14.14 17.69 -10.18
C LEU A 89 14.91 16.40 -10.45
N GLN A 90 14.94 15.97 -11.71
CA GLN A 90 15.77 14.88 -12.20
C GLN A 90 16.62 15.34 -13.37
N LEU A 91 17.92 15.05 -13.31
CA LEU A 91 18.91 15.40 -14.32
C LEU A 91 19.56 14.12 -14.86
N GLU A 92 19.89 14.11 -16.15
CA GLU A 92 20.63 13.04 -16.81
C GLU A 92 21.89 13.61 -17.48
N SER A 93 23.04 13.06 -17.13
CA SER A 93 24.35 13.39 -17.72
C SER A 93 25.00 12.13 -18.28
N ASN A 94 25.30 12.15 -19.57
CA ASN A 94 25.94 11.07 -20.31
C ASN A 94 27.40 11.44 -20.59
N PHE A 95 28.34 10.57 -20.22
CA PHE A 95 29.78 10.80 -20.41
C PHE A 95 30.54 9.48 -20.54
N PHE A 96 31.85 9.58 -20.82
CA PHE A 96 32.73 8.43 -20.98
C PHE A 96 33.88 8.50 -19.98
N THR A 97 34.26 7.34 -19.42
CA THR A 97 35.50 7.16 -18.65
C THR A 97 36.33 6.08 -19.34
N GLY A 98 37.24 6.49 -20.22
CA GLY A 98 37.88 5.55 -21.15
C GLY A 98 36.84 4.92 -22.08
N ASP A 99 36.77 3.59 -22.12
CA ASP A 99 35.80 2.85 -22.94
C ASP A 99 34.43 2.69 -22.26
N TRP A 100 34.29 3.12 -21.01
CA TRP A 100 33.05 2.93 -20.24
C TRP A 100 32.08 4.06 -20.55
N LYS A 101 30.82 3.71 -20.83
CA LYS A 101 29.76 4.70 -21.05
C LYS A 101 28.96 4.84 -19.77
N HIS A 102 28.77 6.07 -19.33
CA HIS A 102 28.02 6.40 -18.14
C HIS A 102 26.73 7.10 -18.53
N ARG A 103 25.61 6.69 -17.94
CA ARG A 103 24.38 7.47 -17.86
C ARG A 103 24.09 7.75 -16.39
N LEU A 104 24.46 8.95 -15.96
CA LEU A 104 24.31 9.40 -14.58
C LEU A 104 22.96 10.11 -14.42
N THR A 105 22.08 9.53 -13.61
CA THR A 105 20.81 10.14 -13.21
C THR A 105 20.89 10.61 -11.77
N TYR A 106 20.56 11.87 -11.50
CA TYR A 106 20.64 12.45 -10.17
C TYR A 106 19.60 13.54 -9.98
N GLY A 107 19.23 13.80 -8.74
CA GLY A 107 18.12 14.70 -8.48
C GLY A 107 17.72 14.78 -7.02
N PHE A 108 16.60 15.46 -6.82
CA PHE A 108 15.97 15.57 -5.53
C PHE A 108 14.45 15.61 -5.65
N ASP A 109 13.78 15.31 -4.55
CA ASP A 109 12.35 15.54 -4.35
C ASP A 109 12.11 16.10 -2.95
N LEU A 110 11.08 16.92 -2.82
CA LEU A 110 10.67 17.52 -1.56
C LEU A 110 9.15 17.65 -1.55
N SER A 111 8.51 17.25 -0.46
CA SER A 111 7.08 17.44 -0.27
C SER A 111 6.76 17.75 1.19
N ARG A 112 5.83 18.67 1.39
CA ARG A 112 5.20 18.93 2.68
C ARG A 112 3.73 18.54 2.57
N THR A 113 3.28 17.75 3.53
CA THR A 113 1.89 17.27 3.61
C THR A 113 1.29 17.73 4.94
N SER A 114 0.10 18.33 4.90
CA SER A 114 -0.76 18.53 6.08
C SER A 114 -1.85 17.46 6.05
N THR A 115 -2.17 16.86 7.19
CA THR A 115 -3.19 15.82 7.31
C THR A 115 -4.08 16.09 8.51
N VAL A 116 -5.39 16.07 8.27
CA VAL A 116 -6.45 16.30 9.25
C VAL A 116 -7.45 15.16 9.15
N ARG A 117 -7.90 14.61 10.29
CA ARG A 117 -8.91 13.55 10.33
C ARG A 117 -9.94 13.79 11.43
N GLU A 118 -10.92 14.63 11.14
CA GLU A 118 -12.03 14.92 12.04
C GLU A 118 -13.05 13.78 12.05
N ARG A 119 -13.55 13.46 13.24
CA ARG A 119 -14.71 12.58 13.43
C ARG A 119 -15.78 13.38 14.14
N ASP A 120 -17.01 13.29 13.65
CA ASP A 120 -18.18 13.81 14.34
C ASP A 120 -19.24 12.70 14.50
N ASN A 121 -19.97 12.77 15.60
CA ASN A 121 -21.04 11.83 15.91
C ASN A 121 -22.15 12.50 16.69
N THR A 122 -23.39 12.26 16.27
CA THR A 122 -24.57 12.78 16.93
C THR A 122 -25.53 11.64 17.22
N LEU A 123 -25.89 11.47 18.48
CA LEU A 123 -26.91 10.52 18.90
C LEU A 123 -28.20 11.26 19.26
N THR A 124 -29.28 10.94 18.56
CA THR A 124 -30.61 11.50 18.80
C THR A 124 -31.54 10.42 19.36
N ASN A 125 -32.10 10.64 20.55
CA ASN A 125 -33.17 9.81 21.10
C ASN A 125 -34.50 10.15 20.41
N LEU A 126 -35.03 9.21 19.63
CA LEU A 126 -36.24 9.43 18.82
C LEU A 126 -37.54 9.43 19.65
N THR A 127 -37.48 9.08 20.93
CA THR A 127 -38.64 9.18 21.84
C THR A 127 -38.71 10.53 22.53
N THR A 128 -37.57 11.04 23.02
CA THR A 128 -37.53 12.28 23.81
C THR A 128 -37.11 13.50 22.99
N GLY A 129 -36.51 13.29 21.81
CA GLY A 129 -35.89 14.34 21.01
C GLY A 129 -34.54 14.83 21.56
N ALA A 130 -34.01 14.21 22.63
CA ALA A 130 -32.73 14.58 23.21
C ALA A 130 -31.58 14.26 22.24
N VAL A 131 -30.63 15.18 22.11
CA VAL A 131 -29.43 15.05 21.27
C VAL A 131 -28.19 15.00 22.17
N SER A 132 -27.26 14.10 21.86
CA SER A 132 -25.99 13.93 22.57
C SER A 132 -24.82 13.88 21.59
N LYS A 133 -23.75 14.60 21.94
CA LYS A 133 -22.42 14.47 21.32
C LYS A 133 -21.52 13.48 22.08
N PHE A 134 -22.00 12.95 23.20
CA PHE A 134 -21.34 11.85 23.89
C PHE A 134 -21.92 10.53 23.40
N VAL A 135 -21.13 9.76 22.65
CA VAL A 135 -21.55 8.55 21.94
C VAL A 135 -20.54 7.44 22.21
N ILE A 136 -20.99 6.33 22.79
CA ILE A 136 -20.16 5.13 23.05
C ILE A 136 -18.90 5.43 23.89
N GLY A 137 -19.00 6.40 24.81
CA GLY A 137 -17.89 6.74 25.71
C GLY A 137 -16.93 7.81 25.19
N GLU A 138 -17.17 8.35 23.99
CA GLU A 138 -16.39 9.43 23.38
C GLU A 138 -17.25 10.69 23.26
N GLU A 139 -16.63 11.86 23.45
CA GLU A 139 -17.23 13.16 23.14
C GLU A 139 -16.82 13.58 21.72
N PHE A 140 -17.76 14.13 20.93
CA PHE A 140 -17.57 14.55 19.54
C PHE A 140 -17.85 16.05 19.33
N PRO A 141 -17.23 16.72 18.33
CA PRO A 141 -16.25 16.17 17.38
C PRO A 141 -14.92 15.83 18.06
N ASN A 142 -14.20 14.85 17.53
CA ASN A 142 -12.90 14.46 18.07
C ASN A 142 -11.93 14.01 16.98
N LYS A 143 -10.66 13.84 17.37
CA LYS A 143 -9.62 13.21 16.55
C LYS A 143 -8.85 12.22 17.38
N THR A 144 -8.52 11.06 16.82
CA THR A 144 -7.69 10.04 17.50
C THR A 144 -6.19 10.32 17.37
N PHE A 145 -5.81 11.24 16.49
CA PHE A 145 -4.48 11.83 16.38
C PHE A 145 -4.66 13.31 16.03
N PRO A 146 -3.77 14.21 16.47
CA PRO A 146 -3.90 15.63 16.18
C PRO A 146 -3.50 15.97 14.75
N ASP A 147 -3.84 17.16 14.31
CA ASP A 147 -3.36 17.69 13.02
C ASP A 147 -1.85 17.53 12.88
N THR A 148 -1.46 16.89 11.78
CA THR A 148 -0.08 16.45 11.59
C THR A 148 0.49 17.02 10.29
N GLN A 149 1.72 17.51 10.37
CA GLN A 149 2.50 17.95 9.22
C GLN A 149 3.68 17.02 9.00
N THR A 150 3.82 16.51 7.79
CA THR A 150 5.00 15.71 7.41
C THR A 150 5.82 16.43 6.35
N LEU A 151 7.14 16.47 6.52
CA LEU A 151 8.10 16.90 5.52
C LEU A 151 8.90 15.68 5.05
N ARG A 152 8.94 15.46 3.74
CA ARG A 152 9.76 14.42 3.10
C ARG A 152 10.68 15.04 2.08
N GLY A 153 11.97 14.79 2.20
CA GLY A 153 12.97 15.22 1.22
C GLY A 153 13.90 14.08 0.86
N GLY A 154 14.26 13.97 -0.42
CA GLY A 154 15.17 12.96 -0.92
C GLY A 154 16.22 13.51 -1.85
N LEU A 155 17.45 13.03 -1.72
CA LEU A 155 18.56 13.25 -2.65
C LEU A 155 18.97 11.91 -3.23
N PHE A 156 19.12 11.83 -4.55
CA PHE A 156 19.51 10.57 -5.20
C PHE A 156 20.54 10.75 -6.31
N VAL A 157 21.32 9.69 -6.50
CA VAL A 157 22.25 9.53 -7.62
C VAL A 157 22.29 8.05 -8.02
N GLN A 158 22.27 7.78 -9.32
CA GLN A 158 22.42 6.46 -9.91
C GLN A 158 23.26 6.59 -11.17
N ASP A 159 24.24 5.72 -11.34
CA ASP A 159 25.03 5.63 -12.57
C ASP A 159 24.73 4.31 -13.27
N GLU A 160 24.49 4.35 -14.57
CA GLU A 160 24.45 3.15 -15.42
C GLU A 160 25.74 3.09 -16.24
N ILE A 161 26.61 2.15 -15.87
CA ILE A 161 27.94 2.01 -16.43
C ILE A 161 27.93 0.84 -17.41
N GLU A 162 27.93 1.13 -18.70
CA GLU A 162 28.07 0.13 -19.76
C GLU A 162 29.55 -0.21 -19.99
N LEU A 163 29.84 -1.52 -19.90
CA LEU A 163 31.15 -2.14 -20.06
C LEU A 163 31.10 -3.18 -21.19
N ALA A 164 32.26 -3.55 -21.71
CA ALA A 164 32.43 -4.62 -22.71
C ALA A 164 31.46 -4.48 -23.90
N ASP A 165 31.44 -3.29 -24.52
CA ASP A 165 30.55 -2.92 -25.63
C ASP A 165 29.05 -3.12 -25.32
N GLY A 166 28.66 -2.85 -24.07
CA GLY A 166 27.29 -2.96 -23.60
C GLY A 166 26.83 -4.40 -23.33
N ARG A 167 27.76 -5.35 -23.18
CA ARG A 167 27.46 -6.72 -22.72
C ARG A 167 27.29 -6.82 -21.22
N LEU A 168 27.86 -5.89 -20.46
CA LEU A 168 27.75 -5.82 -19.01
C LEU A 168 27.38 -4.40 -18.61
N THR A 169 26.37 -4.25 -17.77
CA THR A 169 25.97 -2.96 -17.19
C THR A 169 26.00 -3.07 -15.67
N LEU A 170 26.73 -2.17 -15.02
CA LEU A 170 26.73 -2.01 -13.55
C LEU A 170 25.89 -0.80 -13.19
N ILE A 171 25.05 -0.93 -12.17
CA ILE A 171 24.07 0.10 -11.79
C ILE A 171 24.17 0.40 -10.29
N PRO A 172 25.24 1.05 -9.81
CA PRO A 172 25.28 1.58 -8.46
C PRO A 172 24.33 2.78 -8.30
N GLY A 173 23.64 2.83 -7.18
CA GLY A 173 22.80 3.96 -6.81
C GLY A 173 22.77 4.18 -5.31
N LEU A 174 22.51 5.42 -4.92
CA LEU A 174 22.39 5.82 -3.53
C LEU A 174 21.30 6.89 -3.41
N ARG A 175 20.47 6.73 -2.39
CA ARG A 175 19.49 7.73 -2.01
C ARG A 175 19.59 8.02 -0.51
N LEU A 176 19.52 9.29 -0.16
CA LEU A 176 19.38 9.78 1.21
C LEU A 176 18.02 10.44 1.34
N ASP A 177 17.23 9.96 2.28
CA ASP A 177 15.91 10.50 2.60
C ASP A 177 15.93 11.12 3.99
N TYR A 178 15.20 12.23 4.12
CA TYR A 178 14.87 12.88 5.38
C TYR A 178 13.34 12.90 5.53
N TYR A 179 12.88 12.48 6.70
CA TYR A 179 11.50 12.50 7.11
C TYR A 179 11.38 13.30 8.40
N SER A 180 10.40 14.20 8.44
CA SER A 180 10.01 14.89 9.66
C SER A 180 8.51 14.81 9.82
N LEU A 181 8.06 14.56 11.04
CA LEU A 181 6.66 14.60 11.43
C LEU A 181 6.54 15.57 12.61
N ARG A 182 5.55 16.44 12.50
CA ARG A 182 5.21 17.45 13.51
C ARG A 182 3.74 17.35 13.84
N ALA A 183 3.42 17.23 15.12
CA ALA A 183 2.06 16.96 15.58
C ALA A 183 1.57 18.09 16.50
N ASP A 184 0.34 18.56 16.29
CA ASP A 184 -0.23 19.66 17.09
C ASP A 184 -0.85 19.15 18.40
N ASN A 185 -0.05 19.05 19.46
CA ASN A 185 -0.55 18.66 20.78
C ASN A 185 -1.65 19.59 21.32
N ASP A 186 -1.76 20.82 20.84
CA ASP A 186 -2.78 21.78 21.29
C ASP A 186 -4.11 21.66 20.52
N ASP A 187 -4.25 20.66 19.63
CA ASP A 187 -5.48 20.41 18.88
C ASP A 187 -6.66 20.10 19.84
N PRO A 188 -7.70 20.95 19.89
CA PRO A 188 -8.78 20.83 20.86
C PRO A 188 -9.63 19.57 20.68
N ASP A 189 -9.75 19.05 19.46
CA ASP A 189 -10.56 17.86 19.17
C ASP A 189 -9.80 16.58 19.46
N PHE A 190 -8.46 16.62 19.38
CA PHE A 190 -7.60 15.56 19.92
C PHE A 190 -7.63 15.53 21.46
N GLN A 191 -7.45 16.68 22.10
CA GLN A 191 -7.45 16.80 23.57
C GLN A 191 -8.78 16.39 24.21
N ARG A 192 -9.89 16.48 23.47
CA ARG A 192 -11.23 16.08 23.94
C ARG A 192 -11.31 14.60 24.36
N ILE A 193 -10.58 13.72 23.68
CA ILE A 193 -10.58 12.27 23.96
C ILE A 193 -9.25 11.73 24.49
N ASN A 194 -8.22 12.58 24.55
CA ASN A 194 -6.93 12.29 25.19
C ASN A 194 -7.00 12.50 26.71
N VAL A 195 -7.84 11.71 27.38
CA VAL A 195 -8.21 11.88 28.81
C VAL A 195 -7.03 11.85 29.79
N ASP A 196 -5.92 11.22 29.41
CA ASP A 196 -4.70 11.12 30.24
C ASP A 196 -3.61 12.12 29.80
N ASN A 197 -3.90 13.01 28.85
CA ASN A 197 -2.97 14.00 28.28
C ASN A 197 -1.66 13.37 27.77
N TYR A 198 -1.76 12.28 27.01
CA TYR A 198 -0.60 11.69 26.34
C TYR A 198 -0.01 12.70 25.36
N GLU A 199 1.30 12.96 25.48
CA GLU A 199 2.02 13.79 24.52
C GLU A 199 2.31 12.96 23.26
N VAL A 200 2.05 13.56 22.10
CA VAL A 200 2.56 13.05 20.82
C VAL A 200 3.89 13.74 20.52
N GLU A 201 4.89 12.97 20.12
CA GLU A 201 6.23 13.52 19.91
C GLU A 201 6.48 13.81 18.42
N ASP A 202 7.30 14.82 18.20
CA ASP A 202 7.86 15.14 16.90
C ASP A 202 8.90 14.08 16.50
N LEU A 203 8.87 13.64 15.24
CA LEU A 203 9.84 12.67 14.70
C LEU A 203 10.75 13.32 13.66
N ASP A 204 12.03 12.96 13.67
CA ASP A 204 13.01 13.33 12.65
C ASP A 204 13.90 12.14 12.32
N GLU A 205 13.85 11.70 11.06
CA GLU A 205 14.49 10.46 10.64
C GLU A 205 15.27 10.63 9.35
N PHE A 206 16.40 9.93 9.27
CA PHE A 206 17.21 9.83 8.06
C PHE A 206 17.33 8.38 7.62
N ALA A 207 17.16 8.13 6.32
CA ALA A 207 17.33 6.81 5.74
C ALA A 207 18.33 6.84 4.57
N LEU A 208 19.32 5.96 4.63
CA LEU A 208 20.26 5.74 3.54
C LEU A 208 19.90 4.44 2.81
N SER A 209 19.58 4.57 1.51
CA SER A 209 19.07 3.50 0.66
C SER A 209 20.04 3.21 -0.49
N PRO A 210 21.10 2.40 -0.27
CA PRO A 210 21.95 1.93 -1.34
C PRO A 210 21.24 0.95 -2.26
N LYS A 211 21.57 1.01 -3.55
CA LYS A 211 21.12 0.11 -4.60
C LYS A 211 22.31 -0.33 -5.44
N PHE A 212 22.30 -1.57 -5.88
CA PHE A 212 23.28 -2.08 -6.82
C PHE A 212 22.66 -3.09 -7.77
N GLY A 213 22.78 -2.85 -9.07
CA GLY A 213 22.34 -3.75 -10.12
C GLY A 213 23.48 -4.23 -11.00
N ILE A 214 23.35 -5.44 -11.53
CA ILE A 214 24.20 -5.99 -12.59
C ILE A 214 23.27 -6.55 -13.67
N VAL A 215 23.53 -6.20 -14.93
CA VAL A 215 22.87 -6.82 -16.08
C VAL A 215 23.95 -7.32 -17.05
N GLY A 216 23.91 -8.61 -17.37
CA GLY A 216 24.82 -9.23 -18.33
C GLY A 216 24.06 -9.82 -19.51
N LYS A 217 24.42 -9.42 -20.73
CA LYS A 217 23.93 -10.04 -21.97
C LYS A 217 24.71 -11.34 -22.21
N VAL A 218 24.06 -12.48 -21.98
CA VAL A 218 24.62 -13.81 -22.22
C VAL A 218 24.64 -14.11 -23.72
N THR A 219 23.53 -13.79 -24.40
CA THR A 219 23.41 -13.73 -25.87
C THR A 219 22.68 -12.43 -26.26
N PRO A 220 22.52 -12.08 -27.55
CA PRO A 220 21.68 -10.95 -27.95
C PRO A 220 20.22 -11.04 -27.45
N GLU A 221 19.72 -12.26 -27.26
CA GLU A 221 18.34 -12.56 -26.86
C GLU A 221 18.19 -12.85 -25.36
N LEU A 222 19.27 -13.20 -24.66
CA LEU A 222 19.25 -13.65 -23.27
C LEU A 222 20.10 -12.76 -22.37
N SER A 223 19.48 -12.21 -21.32
CA SER A 223 20.15 -11.44 -20.27
C SER A 223 19.96 -12.10 -18.92
N ALA A 224 21.03 -12.11 -18.12
CA ALA A 224 20.99 -12.40 -16.70
C ALA A 224 21.10 -11.09 -15.92
N TYR A 225 20.45 -11.01 -14.76
CA TYR A 225 20.58 -9.86 -13.89
C TYR A 225 20.60 -10.25 -12.42
N PHE A 226 21.20 -9.38 -11.63
CA PHE A 226 21.16 -9.39 -10.18
C PHE A 226 20.86 -7.97 -9.71
N GLN A 227 20.05 -7.83 -8.67
CA GLN A 227 19.84 -6.56 -7.99
C GLN A 227 19.82 -6.74 -6.48
N TYR A 228 20.39 -5.76 -5.81
CA TYR A 228 20.23 -5.49 -4.39
C TYR A 228 19.64 -4.08 -4.24
N ALA A 229 18.62 -3.94 -3.39
CA ALA A 229 18.05 -2.65 -3.06
C ALA A 229 17.70 -2.61 -1.57
N ARG A 230 18.25 -1.61 -0.86
CA ARG A 230 17.78 -1.26 0.48
C ARG A 230 16.63 -0.27 0.35
N GLY A 231 15.51 -0.55 0.99
CA GLY A 231 14.38 0.36 1.10
C GLY A 231 14.09 0.74 2.55
N PHE A 232 13.23 1.73 2.74
CA PHE A 232 12.71 2.10 4.06
C PHE A 232 11.24 2.53 3.97
N ARG A 233 10.54 2.46 5.10
CA ARG A 233 9.22 3.07 5.31
C ARG A 233 9.33 3.96 6.54
N SER A 234 9.07 5.26 6.36
CA SER A 234 8.95 6.18 7.50
C SER A 234 7.83 5.72 8.44
N PRO A 235 7.96 5.95 9.76
CA PRO A 235 6.86 5.75 10.70
C PRO A 235 5.59 6.45 10.23
N PRO A 236 4.48 5.73 10.05
CA PRO A 236 3.20 6.36 9.71
C PRO A 236 2.73 7.26 10.86
N TYR A 237 2.11 8.41 10.53
CA TYR A 237 1.58 9.32 11.57
C TYR A 237 0.46 8.66 12.39
N ASP A 238 -0.29 7.75 11.77
CA ASP A 238 -1.36 6.96 12.38
C ASP A 238 -0.84 5.76 13.20
N ASP A 239 0.48 5.50 13.17
CA ASP A 239 1.15 4.62 14.13
C ASP A 239 1.84 5.43 15.25
N ALA A 240 2.42 6.58 14.92
CA ALA A 240 3.19 7.40 15.86
C ALA A 240 2.31 8.27 16.79
N ASN A 241 1.24 8.88 16.28
CA ASN A 241 0.53 9.96 16.96
C ASN A 241 -0.86 9.58 17.50
N VAL A 242 -1.25 8.30 17.40
CA VAL A 242 -2.59 7.91 17.86
C VAL A 242 -2.62 7.83 19.37
N ALA A 243 -3.52 8.60 19.98
CA ALA A 243 -3.81 8.54 21.41
C ALA A 243 -5.32 8.58 21.63
N PHE A 244 -5.89 7.50 22.16
CA PHE A 244 -7.28 7.50 22.61
C PHE A 244 -7.56 6.36 23.60
N THR A 245 -8.66 6.51 24.34
CA THR A 245 -9.21 5.46 25.20
C THR A 245 -10.55 5.00 24.67
N ASN A 246 -10.69 3.69 24.42
CA ASN A 246 -11.96 3.09 24.10
C ASN A 246 -12.63 2.52 25.37
N PHE A 247 -13.44 3.34 26.04
CA PHE A 247 -14.15 2.95 27.26
C PHE A 247 -15.17 1.83 27.05
N ALA A 248 -15.73 1.70 25.85
CA ALA A 248 -16.72 0.67 25.56
C ALA A 248 -16.10 -0.73 25.44
N PHE A 249 -14.83 -0.80 25.00
CA PHE A 249 -14.13 -2.07 24.73
C PHE A 249 -12.95 -2.33 25.68
N GLY A 250 -12.62 -1.39 26.57
CA GLY A 250 -11.68 -1.62 27.67
C GLY A 250 -10.20 -1.62 27.25
N TYR A 251 -9.84 -0.78 26.27
CA TYR A 251 -8.45 -0.61 25.85
C TYR A 251 -8.10 0.86 25.63
N THR A 252 -6.81 1.18 25.67
CA THR A 252 -6.25 2.48 25.30
C THR A 252 -5.13 2.29 24.29
N VAL A 253 -5.01 3.20 23.34
CA VAL A 253 -3.89 3.26 22.40
C VAL A 253 -3.02 4.44 22.78
N LEU A 254 -1.72 4.18 22.93
CA LEU A 254 -0.72 5.21 23.22
C LEU A 254 0.06 5.60 21.98
N PRO A 255 0.47 6.87 21.86
CA PRO A 255 1.38 7.29 20.82
C PRO A 255 2.77 6.70 21.08
N ASN A 256 3.60 6.63 20.03
CA ASN A 256 4.99 6.22 20.14
C ASN A 256 5.89 7.13 19.29
N GLY A 257 6.50 8.10 19.97
CA GLY A 257 7.52 9.00 19.44
C GLY A 257 8.88 8.37 19.19
N ASP A 258 9.11 7.13 19.64
CA ASP A 258 10.37 6.41 19.47
C ASP A 258 10.33 5.45 18.26
N LEU A 259 9.30 5.54 17.40
CA LEU A 259 9.22 4.68 16.21
C LEU A 259 10.34 4.99 15.23
N GLU A 260 11.14 3.97 14.94
CA GLU A 260 12.18 4.03 13.93
C GLU A 260 11.61 3.62 12.55
N PRO A 261 12.21 4.08 11.43
CA PRO A 261 11.83 3.62 10.11
C PRO A 261 12.00 2.11 9.95
N GLU A 262 11.01 1.46 9.33
CA GLU A 262 11.16 0.08 8.88
C GLU A 262 12.18 0.07 7.74
N THR A 263 13.05 -0.95 7.69
CA THR A 263 14.00 -1.10 6.58
C THR A 263 13.85 -2.43 5.89
N SER A 264 14.19 -2.48 4.59
CA SER A 264 14.19 -3.72 3.83
C SER A 264 15.50 -3.92 3.09
N ASN A 265 15.96 -5.16 3.00
CA ASN A 265 17.07 -5.61 2.17
C ASN A 265 16.52 -6.60 1.15
N ASN A 266 16.46 -6.18 -0.11
CA ASN A 266 15.83 -6.93 -1.20
C ASN A 266 16.91 -7.42 -2.15
N PHE A 267 16.93 -8.72 -2.42
CA PHE A 267 17.84 -9.37 -3.35
C PHE A 267 17.02 -10.09 -4.40
N GLU A 268 17.37 -9.90 -5.67
CA GLU A 268 16.73 -10.61 -6.76
C GLU A 268 17.76 -10.99 -7.82
N ILE A 269 17.65 -12.22 -8.31
CA ILE A 269 18.43 -12.73 -9.43
C ILE A 269 17.46 -13.28 -10.47
N GLY A 270 17.73 -13.03 -11.75
CA GLY A 270 16.83 -13.50 -12.78
C GLY A 270 17.44 -13.61 -14.16
N LEU A 271 16.66 -14.21 -15.05
CA LEU A 271 16.93 -14.38 -16.46
C LEU A 271 15.77 -13.79 -17.26
N LYS A 272 16.09 -13.07 -18.33
CA LYS A 272 15.11 -12.54 -19.29
C LYS A 272 15.52 -12.94 -20.70
N GLY A 273 14.65 -13.67 -21.38
CA GLY A 273 14.84 -14.12 -22.75
C GLY A 273 13.83 -13.46 -23.69
N ARG A 274 14.27 -12.99 -24.85
CA ARG A 274 13.41 -12.47 -25.91
C ARG A 274 13.86 -13.00 -27.27
N TYR A 275 13.24 -14.10 -27.69
CA TYR A 275 13.40 -14.72 -28.99
C TYR A 275 12.23 -14.34 -29.91
N SER A 276 12.33 -14.69 -31.20
CA SER A 276 11.31 -14.35 -32.21
C SER A 276 9.92 -14.90 -31.87
N ASN A 277 9.85 -16.13 -31.35
CA ASN A 277 8.60 -16.83 -31.03
C ASN A 277 8.40 -17.11 -29.54
N PHE A 278 9.32 -16.70 -28.68
CA PHE A 278 9.25 -16.99 -27.25
C PHE A 278 9.91 -15.88 -26.43
N ASP A 279 9.20 -15.35 -25.45
CA ASP A 279 9.80 -14.56 -24.38
C ASP A 279 9.49 -15.18 -23.03
N PHE A 280 10.43 -14.98 -22.11
CA PHE A 280 10.29 -15.45 -20.75
C PHE A 280 11.04 -14.57 -19.77
N ASP A 281 10.58 -14.64 -18.52
CA ASP A 281 11.22 -14.09 -17.34
C ASP A 281 11.24 -15.16 -16.25
N LEU A 282 12.38 -15.31 -15.58
CA LEU A 282 12.54 -16.16 -14.41
C LEU A 282 13.21 -15.31 -13.33
N ALA A 283 12.66 -15.30 -12.12
CA ALA A 283 13.20 -14.56 -11.00
C ALA A 283 13.17 -15.39 -9.72
N ALA A 284 14.22 -15.25 -8.92
CA ALA A 284 14.26 -15.67 -7.53
C ALA A 284 14.53 -14.45 -6.67
N PHE A 285 13.74 -14.27 -5.62
CA PHE A 285 13.85 -13.11 -4.74
C PHE A 285 13.96 -13.51 -3.28
N TYR A 286 14.61 -12.65 -2.50
CA TYR A 286 14.77 -12.75 -1.06
C TYR A 286 14.71 -11.36 -0.46
N ASN A 287 13.72 -11.12 0.41
CA ASN A 287 13.47 -9.86 1.08
C ASN A 287 13.55 -10.09 2.58
N ARG A 288 14.36 -9.29 3.27
CA ARG A 288 14.40 -9.20 4.73
C ARG A 288 13.95 -7.82 5.14
N TYR A 289 12.95 -7.74 5.99
CA TYR A 289 12.46 -6.52 6.61
C TYR A 289 12.90 -6.52 8.06
N ASP A 290 13.40 -5.39 8.53
CA ASP A 290 13.84 -5.20 9.90
C ASP A 290 13.06 -4.01 10.49
N LYS A 291 12.80 -4.06 11.81
CA LYS A 291 12.05 -3.03 12.56
C LYS A 291 10.60 -2.86 12.12
N PHE A 292 9.95 -3.95 11.72
CA PHE A 292 8.54 -3.93 11.30
C PHE A 292 7.66 -3.27 12.38
N ILE A 293 6.84 -2.29 12.01
CA ILE A 293 5.97 -1.58 12.95
C ILE A 293 4.66 -2.35 13.07
N ASP A 294 4.33 -2.78 14.28
CA ASP A 294 3.06 -3.44 14.59
C ASP A 294 2.52 -2.96 15.95
N THR A 295 1.20 -3.01 16.12
CA THR A 295 0.55 -2.63 17.37
C THR A 295 0.50 -3.83 18.30
N VAL A 296 1.02 -3.66 19.53
CA VAL A 296 1.00 -4.71 20.56
C VAL A 296 0.45 -4.20 21.89
N GLU A 297 -0.06 -5.15 22.68
CA GLU A 297 -0.38 -4.90 24.09
C GLU A 297 0.92 -4.82 24.90
N ILE A 298 1.19 -3.66 25.50
CA ILE A 298 2.38 -3.38 26.32
C ILE A 298 2.09 -3.49 27.83
N GLY A 299 0.83 -3.71 28.21
CA GLY A 299 0.44 -3.90 29.59
C GLY A 299 -1.00 -3.50 29.85
N THR A 300 -1.27 -3.11 31.09
CA THR A 300 -2.61 -2.78 31.55
C THR A 300 -2.56 -1.48 32.34
N ARG A 301 -3.50 -0.56 32.07
CA ARG A 301 -3.61 0.73 32.74
C ARG A 301 -4.07 0.55 34.18
N GLU A 302 -3.29 1.07 35.12
CA GLU A 302 -3.53 0.85 36.56
C GLU A 302 -4.86 1.43 37.06
N SER A 303 -5.38 2.50 36.43
CA SER A 303 -6.57 3.21 36.88
C SER A 303 -7.86 2.41 36.71
N ASP A 304 -7.98 1.60 35.66
CA ASP A 304 -9.21 0.91 35.29
C ASP A 304 -9.03 -0.50 34.71
N GLY A 305 -7.79 -0.98 34.59
CA GLY A 305 -7.50 -2.32 34.09
C GLY A 305 -7.60 -2.44 32.56
N PHE A 306 -7.61 -1.34 31.82
CA PHE A 306 -7.70 -1.39 30.36
C PHE A 306 -6.40 -1.89 29.73
N SER A 307 -6.51 -2.69 28.67
CA SER A 307 -5.34 -3.10 27.87
C SER A 307 -4.69 -1.87 27.24
N ILE A 308 -3.37 -1.75 27.35
CA ILE A 308 -2.60 -0.66 26.75
C ILE A 308 -1.98 -1.20 25.47
N ASN A 309 -2.40 -0.67 24.33
CA ASN A 309 -1.86 -0.97 23.03
C ASN A 309 -0.93 0.17 22.55
N GLN A 310 0.16 -0.17 21.90
CA GLN A 310 1.09 0.80 21.33
C GLN A 310 1.75 0.23 20.08
N SER A 311 1.91 1.04 19.03
CA SER A 311 2.73 0.68 17.88
C SER A 311 4.20 0.61 18.26
N GLN A 312 4.90 -0.45 17.85
CA GLN A 312 6.26 -0.77 18.27
C GLN A 312 7.03 -1.37 17.08
N ASN A 313 8.35 -1.14 17.00
CA ASN A 313 9.23 -1.77 16.02
C ASN A 313 9.49 -3.25 16.40
N LEU A 314 8.53 -4.11 16.08
CA LEU A 314 8.51 -5.52 16.44
C LEU A 314 8.70 -6.39 15.22
N GLY A 315 9.97 -6.58 14.90
CA GLY A 315 10.40 -7.84 14.35
C GLY A 315 11.13 -7.79 13.04
N GLU A 316 11.61 -8.97 12.68
CA GLU A 316 12.20 -9.23 11.38
C GLU A 316 11.26 -10.12 10.57
N VAL A 317 10.97 -9.71 9.35
CA VAL A 317 10.18 -10.51 8.42
C VAL A 317 11.08 -10.96 7.29
N ARG A 318 10.97 -12.23 6.90
CA ARG A 318 11.63 -12.74 5.71
C ARG A 318 10.60 -13.23 4.72
N ILE A 319 10.71 -12.82 3.45
CA ILE A 319 9.90 -13.33 2.35
C ILE A 319 10.83 -13.72 1.21
N TRP A 320 10.66 -14.90 0.65
CA TRP A 320 11.45 -15.36 -0.49
C TRP A 320 10.59 -16.23 -1.41
N GLY A 321 10.98 -16.31 -2.67
CA GLY A 321 10.14 -16.97 -3.66
C GLY A 321 10.76 -17.07 -5.03
N LEU A 322 9.97 -17.67 -5.92
CA LEU A 322 10.28 -17.90 -7.32
C LEU A 322 9.10 -17.43 -8.17
N GLU A 323 9.42 -16.74 -9.24
CA GLU A 323 8.46 -16.32 -10.26
C GLU A 323 8.97 -16.73 -11.63
N ALA A 324 8.04 -17.18 -12.47
CA ALA A 324 8.34 -17.48 -13.85
C ALA A 324 7.15 -17.06 -14.74
N GLY A 325 7.47 -16.39 -15.84
CA GLY A 325 6.54 -15.95 -16.85
C GLY A 325 7.05 -16.25 -18.24
N GLY A 326 6.13 -16.45 -19.19
CA GLY A 326 6.48 -16.51 -20.60
C GLY A 326 5.29 -16.50 -21.54
N GLU A 327 5.55 -16.07 -22.77
CA GLU A 327 4.62 -16.11 -23.89
C GLU A 327 5.28 -16.80 -25.09
N TYR A 328 4.65 -17.88 -25.55
CA TYR A 328 5.02 -18.56 -26.78
C TYR A 328 4.09 -18.14 -27.91
N ARG A 329 4.63 -17.54 -28.98
CA ARG A 329 3.89 -17.07 -30.16
C ARG A 329 4.02 -18.10 -31.28
N VAL A 330 2.89 -18.69 -31.65
CA VAL A 330 2.81 -19.61 -32.79
C VAL A 330 2.74 -18.77 -34.07
N ASN A 331 3.74 -18.92 -34.94
CA ASN A 331 3.85 -18.19 -36.21
C ASN A 331 3.68 -16.67 -36.03
N PRO A 332 4.63 -15.99 -35.38
CA PRO A 332 4.52 -14.57 -35.03
C PRO A 332 4.32 -13.66 -36.26
N ASP A 333 4.77 -14.10 -37.44
CA ASP A 333 4.66 -13.35 -38.70
C ASP A 333 3.35 -13.61 -39.47
N ALA A 334 2.47 -14.47 -38.96
CA ALA A 334 1.20 -14.74 -39.61
C ALA A 334 0.18 -13.61 -39.37
N ASP A 335 -0.72 -13.42 -40.34
CA ASP A 335 -1.87 -12.50 -40.23
C ASP A 335 -2.78 -12.87 -39.05
N HIS A 336 -2.75 -14.13 -38.63
CA HIS A 336 -3.43 -14.66 -37.46
C HIS A 336 -2.39 -15.16 -36.46
N ARG A 337 -2.39 -14.63 -35.24
CA ARG A 337 -1.39 -14.98 -34.23
C ARG A 337 -2.05 -15.68 -33.06
N PHE A 338 -1.63 -16.92 -32.84
CA PHE A 338 -1.91 -17.62 -31.59
C PHE A 338 -0.75 -17.42 -30.62
N SER A 339 -1.04 -17.24 -29.34
CA SER A 339 -0.02 -17.34 -28.31
C SER A 339 -0.50 -18.08 -27.07
N LEU A 340 0.42 -18.79 -26.46
CA LEU A 340 0.25 -19.47 -25.17
C LEU A 340 1.00 -18.65 -24.12
N LEU A 341 0.29 -18.26 -23.07
CA LEU A 341 0.82 -17.51 -21.94
C LEU A 341 0.87 -18.43 -20.72
N GLY A 342 1.96 -18.36 -19.97
CA GLY A 342 2.12 -19.05 -18.70
C GLY A 342 2.78 -18.14 -17.68
N LYS A 343 2.22 -18.09 -16.47
CA LYS A 343 2.84 -17.45 -15.30
C LYS A 343 2.66 -18.34 -14.08
N ILE A 344 3.66 -18.35 -13.21
CA ILE A 344 3.61 -19.06 -11.93
C ILE A 344 4.39 -18.25 -10.90
N ALA A 345 3.84 -18.14 -9.70
CA ALA A 345 4.43 -17.43 -8.58
C ALA A 345 4.30 -18.27 -7.32
N TRP A 346 5.41 -18.45 -6.62
CA TRP A 346 5.50 -19.16 -5.36
C TRP A 346 6.30 -18.34 -4.38
N ALA A 347 5.81 -18.20 -3.15
CA ALA A 347 6.49 -17.47 -2.11
C ALA A 347 6.25 -18.11 -0.75
N GLN A 348 7.22 -17.92 0.14
CA GLN A 348 7.12 -18.20 1.56
C GLN A 348 7.53 -16.96 2.34
N GLY A 349 6.85 -16.72 3.45
CA GLY A 349 7.24 -15.67 4.38
C GLY A 349 7.04 -16.09 5.83
N ASP A 350 7.95 -15.66 6.67
CA ASP A 350 8.00 -15.96 8.11
C ASP A 350 8.25 -14.67 8.88
N ASN A 351 7.57 -14.52 10.03
CA ASN A 351 8.01 -13.62 11.08
C ASN A 351 9.12 -14.34 11.85
N LEU A 352 10.31 -13.77 11.87
CA LEU A 352 11.49 -14.36 12.49
C LEU A 352 11.52 -14.14 14.02
N SER A 353 10.67 -13.25 14.54
CA SER A 353 10.63 -12.88 15.95
C SER A 353 9.97 -13.96 16.81
N ASP A 354 8.87 -14.53 16.31
CA ASP A 354 8.12 -15.63 16.92
C ASP A 354 8.25 -16.95 16.14
N ASN A 355 9.03 -16.93 15.05
CA ASN A 355 9.25 -18.06 14.14
C ASN A 355 7.93 -18.64 13.58
N ALA A 356 6.98 -17.76 13.25
CA ALA A 356 5.67 -18.12 12.71
C ALA A 356 5.55 -17.80 11.20
N PRO A 357 4.84 -18.62 10.41
CA PRO A 357 4.52 -18.28 9.01
C PRO A 357 3.63 -17.04 8.90
N LEU A 358 3.89 -16.23 7.87
CA LEU A 358 3.03 -15.09 7.53
C LEU A 358 1.76 -15.54 6.83
N ASN A 359 0.61 -15.19 7.41
CA ASN A 359 -0.70 -15.52 6.84
C ASN A 359 -1.00 -14.80 5.52
N SER A 360 -0.49 -13.58 5.35
CA SER A 360 -0.70 -12.72 4.18
C SER A 360 0.00 -13.19 2.90
N ILE A 361 0.93 -14.15 3.01
CA ILE A 361 1.62 -14.67 1.83
C ILE A 361 0.66 -15.55 1.03
N SER A 362 0.43 -15.14 -0.22
CA SER A 362 -0.38 -15.88 -1.18
C SER A 362 0.17 -17.30 -1.37
N PRO A 363 -0.70 -18.31 -1.53
CA PRO A 363 -0.28 -19.65 -1.90
C PRO A 363 0.28 -19.66 -3.33
N LEU A 364 0.82 -20.82 -3.75
CA LEU A 364 1.21 -21.05 -5.14
C LEU A 364 0.07 -20.61 -6.08
N SER A 365 0.37 -19.72 -7.00
CA SER A 365 -0.60 -19.20 -7.96
C SER A 365 -0.04 -19.23 -9.36
N GLY A 366 -0.92 -19.25 -10.34
CA GLY A 366 -0.51 -19.27 -11.73
C GLY A 366 -1.61 -18.81 -12.67
N VAL A 367 -1.19 -18.44 -13.88
CA VAL A 367 -2.08 -18.04 -14.97
C VAL A 367 -1.67 -18.81 -16.22
N VAL A 368 -2.65 -19.41 -16.90
CA VAL A 368 -2.45 -20.02 -18.21
C VAL A 368 -3.42 -19.38 -19.19
N GLY A 369 -2.92 -18.88 -20.31
CA GLY A 369 -3.72 -18.15 -21.29
C GLY A 369 -3.56 -18.70 -22.69
N LEU A 370 -4.65 -18.85 -23.42
CA LEU A 370 -4.64 -19.03 -24.87
C LEU A 370 -5.18 -17.75 -25.52
N ARG A 371 -4.35 -17.11 -26.32
CA ARG A 371 -4.68 -15.87 -27.02
C ARG A 371 -4.73 -16.09 -28.51
N TYR A 372 -5.71 -15.46 -29.13
CA TYR A 372 -5.83 -15.30 -30.57
C TYR A 372 -5.95 -13.81 -30.92
N ARG A 373 -5.21 -13.40 -31.94
CA ARG A 373 -5.32 -12.08 -32.58
C ARG A 373 -5.61 -12.27 -34.06
N GLY A 374 -6.72 -11.68 -34.51
CA GLY A 374 -7.12 -11.67 -35.91
C GLY A 374 -6.33 -10.66 -36.75
N PRO A 375 -6.55 -10.62 -38.07
CA PRO A 375 -5.83 -9.77 -39.00
C PRO A 375 -5.95 -8.30 -38.64
N GLU A 376 -4.86 -7.55 -38.83
CA GLU A 376 -4.76 -6.12 -38.51
C GLU A 376 -5.13 -5.79 -37.05
N GLU A 377 -5.16 -6.80 -36.16
CA GLU A 377 -5.69 -6.69 -34.80
C GLU A 377 -7.12 -6.13 -34.74
N ARG A 378 -7.94 -6.33 -35.78
CA ARG A 378 -9.34 -5.88 -35.77
C ARG A 378 -10.18 -6.58 -34.72
N TRP A 379 -9.81 -7.79 -34.34
CA TRP A 379 -10.45 -8.51 -33.25
C TRP A 379 -9.48 -9.48 -32.61
N GLY A 380 -9.83 -9.93 -31.42
CA GLY A 380 -9.07 -10.97 -30.73
C GLY A 380 -9.84 -11.51 -29.56
N THR A 381 -9.46 -12.72 -29.16
CA THR A 381 -10.05 -13.43 -28.05
C THR A 381 -8.94 -14.03 -27.20
N GLU A 382 -9.18 -14.09 -25.90
CA GLU A 382 -8.23 -14.59 -24.92
C GLU A 382 -9.00 -15.40 -23.88
N LEU A 383 -8.63 -16.66 -23.72
CA LEU A 383 -9.13 -17.54 -22.68
C LEU A 383 -8.04 -17.64 -21.61
N ILE A 384 -8.36 -17.24 -20.38
CA ILE A 384 -7.42 -17.21 -19.26
C ILE A 384 -7.94 -18.13 -18.16
N ALA A 385 -7.07 -18.98 -17.64
CA ALA A 385 -7.28 -19.73 -16.42
C ALA A 385 -6.40 -19.13 -15.32
N THR A 386 -7.00 -18.67 -14.23
CA THR A 386 -6.28 -18.26 -13.02
C THR A 386 -6.39 -19.36 -11.99
N LEU A 387 -5.25 -19.79 -11.46
CA LEU A 387 -5.08 -20.93 -10.57
C LEU A 387 -4.55 -20.42 -9.22
N ALA A 388 -5.16 -20.85 -8.13
CA ALA A 388 -4.63 -20.66 -6.79
C ALA A 388 -4.67 -21.99 -6.04
N ALA A 389 -3.54 -22.41 -5.49
CA ALA A 389 -3.47 -23.57 -4.62
C ALA A 389 -4.08 -23.27 -3.25
N GLN A 390 -4.47 -24.31 -2.51
CA GLN A 390 -4.70 -24.17 -1.09
C GLN A 390 -3.37 -23.94 -0.36
N LYS A 391 -3.39 -23.10 0.66
CA LYS A 391 -2.21 -22.88 1.51
C LYS A 391 -1.94 -24.11 2.40
N ASP A 392 -0.68 -24.53 2.49
CA ASP A 392 -0.29 -25.63 3.36
C ASP A 392 -0.56 -25.31 4.85
N GLY A 393 -0.86 -26.34 5.65
CA GLY A 393 -1.33 -26.17 7.03
C GLY A 393 -0.26 -25.69 8.00
N ASP A 394 1.01 -25.95 7.67
CA ASP A 394 2.20 -25.47 8.37
C ASP A 394 2.68 -24.11 7.84
N ARG A 395 1.98 -23.52 6.86
CA ARG A 395 2.24 -22.18 6.31
C ARG A 395 1.19 -21.14 6.76
N VAL A 396 0.56 -21.39 7.89
CA VAL A 396 -0.30 -20.43 8.62
C VAL A 396 0.17 -20.32 10.07
N SER A 397 -0.03 -19.17 10.70
CA SER A 397 0.48 -18.88 12.04
C SER A 397 -0.24 -19.65 13.17
N GLY A 398 -1.26 -20.45 12.87
CA GLY A 398 -1.98 -21.22 13.88
C GLY A 398 -2.98 -22.23 13.30
N ASN A 399 -3.37 -23.20 14.14
CA ASN A 399 -4.21 -24.35 13.74
C ASN A 399 -5.67 -24.00 13.45
N ASN A 400 -6.16 -22.85 13.93
CA ASN A 400 -7.56 -22.43 13.75
C ASN A 400 -7.75 -21.42 12.61
N ILE A 401 -6.71 -21.19 11.81
CA ILE A 401 -6.78 -20.24 10.69
C ILE A 401 -7.49 -20.90 9.51
N PHE A 402 -8.52 -20.23 9.00
CA PHE A 402 -9.25 -20.66 7.81
C PHE A 402 -8.32 -20.64 6.59
N ARG A 403 -8.30 -21.74 5.84
CA ARG A 403 -7.50 -21.90 4.62
C ARG A 403 -8.44 -22.21 3.46
N PRO A 404 -8.74 -21.24 2.58
CA PRO A 404 -9.57 -21.46 1.41
C PRO A 404 -9.06 -22.65 0.59
N GLU A 405 -9.99 -23.44 0.03
CA GLU A 405 -9.61 -24.49 -0.92
C GLU A 405 -8.99 -23.88 -2.18
N GLY A 406 -8.15 -24.66 -2.85
CA GLY A 406 -7.61 -24.27 -4.13
C GLY A 406 -8.73 -24.10 -5.17
N TYR A 407 -8.59 -23.12 -6.05
CA TYR A 407 -9.62 -22.79 -7.02
C TYR A 407 -9.03 -22.47 -8.38
N ILE A 408 -9.92 -22.52 -9.38
CA ILE A 408 -9.65 -22.13 -10.76
C ILE A 408 -10.76 -21.19 -11.20
N THR A 409 -10.40 -20.03 -11.75
CA THR A 409 -11.33 -19.17 -12.48
C THR A 409 -11.02 -19.22 -13.97
N LEU A 410 -12.05 -19.14 -14.79
CA LEU A 410 -11.95 -19.08 -16.25
C LEU A 410 -12.56 -17.77 -16.74
N ASP A 411 -11.76 -17.00 -17.47
CA ASP A 411 -12.13 -15.71 -18.02
C ASP A 411 -12.00 -15.76 -19.55
N LEU A 412 -13.08 -15.39 -20.25
CA LEU A 412 -13.08 -15.23 -21.70
C LEU A 412 -13.19 -13.74 -22.03
N LEU A 413 -12.13 -13.18 -22.61
CA LEU A 413 -12.06 -11.78 -23.04
C LEU A 413 -12.07 -11.72 -24.55
N SER A 414 -12.93 -10.89 -25.12
CA SER A 414 -12.93 -10.60 -26.56
C SER A 414 -13.00 -9.11 -26.81
N PHE A 415 -12.38 -8.67 -27.91
CA PHE A 415 -12.47 -7.29 -28.37
C PHE A 415 -12.67 -7.23 -29.89
N TYR A 416 -13.24 -6.12 -30.34
CA TYR A 416 -13.39 -5.76 -31.76
C TYR A 416 -13.11 -4.26 -31.93
N ARG A 417 -12.20 -3.90 -32.83
CA ARG A 417 -11.85 -2.51 -33.19
C ARG A 417 -12.67 -2.10 -34.42
N ILE A 418 -13.59 -1.14 -34.22
CA ILE A 418 -14.50 -0.67 -35.27
C ILE A 418 -13.78 0.26 -36.26
N SER A 419 -12.84 1.08 -35.77
CA SER A 419 -11.96 1.91 -36.60
C SER A 419 -10.67 2.24 -35.84
N ASP A 420 -9.65 2.73 -36.55
CA ASP A 420 -8.36 3.13 -35.98
C ASP A 420 -8.47 4.35 -35.03
N ARG A 421 -9.64 5.01 -34.97
CA ARG A 421 -9.90 6.23 -34.18
C ARG A 421 -10.83 6.02 -32.99
N LEU A 422 -11.37 4.81 -32.80
CA LEU A 422 -12.29 4.48 -31.70
C LEU A 422 -11.72 3.31 -30.89
N SER A 423 -11.46 3.56 -29.60
CA SER A 423 -10.90 2.58 -28.66
C SER A 423 -11.79 1.33 -28.54
N PRO A 424 -11.21 0.12 -28.36
CA PRO A 424 -11.98 -1.12 -28.30
C PRO A 424 -12.87 -1.20 -27.06
N GLN A 425 -14.14 -1.58 -27.24
CA GLN A 425 -14.99 -2.05 -26.15
C GLN A 425 -14.52 -3.46 -25.75
N ARG A 426 -14.16 -3.64 -24.48
CA ARG A 426 -13.83 -4.95 -23.88
C ARG A 426 -15.09 -5.54 -23.25
N TRP A 427 -15.40 -6.79 -23.59
CA TRP A 427 -16.47 -7.56 -22.95
C TRP A 427 -15.83 -8.67 -22.11
N SER A 428 -16.14 -8.73 -20.82
CA SER A 428 -15.75 -9.85 -19.94
C SER A 428 -16.99 -10.65 -19.57
N LEU A 429 -16.93 -11.97 -19.78
CA LEU A 429 -17.87 -12.90 -19.19
C LEU A 429 -17.17 -13.58 -18.03
N GLN A 430 -17.54 -13.22 -16.80
CA GLN A 430 -17.12 -13.92 -15.60
C GLN A 430 -18.20 -14.91 -15.17
N PRO A 431 -17.89 -16.20 -14.98
CA PRO A 431 -18.79 -17.11 -14.25
C PRO A 431 -18.96 -16.62 -12.80
N PRO A 432 -20.06 -16.99 -12.10
CA PRO A 432 -20.33 -16.50 -10.76
C PRO A 432 -19.18 -16.82 -9.80
N GLN A 433 -18.56 -15.79 -9.25
CA GLN A 433 -17.57 -15.93 -8.19
C GLN A 433 -18.24 -16.50 -6.94
N GLN A 434 -17.61 -17.48 -6.29
CA GLN A 434 -17.87 -17.72 -4.88
C GLN A 434 -17.43 -16.46 -4.13
N ARG A 435 -18.36 -15.81 -3.43
CA ARG A 435 -18.05 -14.68 -2.56
C ARG A 435 -17.17 -15.17 -1.42
N ILE A 436 -15.87 -15.00 -1.55
CA ILE A 436 -14.94 -15.13 -0.43
C ILE A 436 -14.78 -13.71 0.11
N HIS A 437 -15.51 -13.40 1.18
CA HIS A 437 -15.28 -12.19 1.94
C HIS A 437 -13.88 -12.31 2.59
N PRO A 438 -12.95 -11.37 2.36
CA PRO A 438 -11.89 -11.15 3.32
C PRO A 438 -12.57 -10.66 4.60
N LEU A 439 -12.41 -11.40 5.69
CA LEU A 439 -12.60 -10.81 7.01
C LEU A 439 -11.49 -9.79 7.16
N ASP A 440 -11.82 -8.53 6.86
CA ASP A 440 -10.99 -7.40 7.24
C ASP A 440 -10.70 -7.51 8.74
N ARG A 441 -9.43 -7.28 9.07
CA ARG A 441 -8.96 -7.17 10.45
C ARG A 441 -9.65 -5.95 11.07
N CYS A 442 -10.75 -6.19 11.78
CA CYS A 442 -11.04 -5.41 12.98
C CYS A 442 -10.36 -6.14 14.13
N GLY A 443 -9.14 -5.70 14.47
CA GLY A 443 -8.50 -5.93 15.76
C GLY A 443 -8.58 -4.63 16.53
#